data_AF-A0A3D2IKT5-F1
#
_entry.id   AF-A0A3D2IKT5-F1
#
_cell.length_a   1.000
_cell.length_b   1.000
_cell.length_c   1.000
_cell.angle_alpha   90.00
_cell.angle_beta   90.00
_cell.angle_gamma   90.00
#
_symmetry.space_group_name_H-M   'P 1'
#
loop_
_entity.id
_entity.type
_entity.pdbx_description
1 polymer ?
#
loop_
_entity_poly.entity_id
_entity_poly.type
_entity_poly.pdbx_seq_one_letter_code
_entity_poly.pdbx_strand_id
1 'polypeptide(L)'
;MMSNLVSKKEEFIKFVSDVQEHICEKVEAIDGTAKFQIDDWTRDGFGYGSTRVISDGAVIEKGGVNYSVVGGELPKALQEKFE
;
A
#
# COMPACT_ATOMS: atom_id res chain seq x y z
N MET A 1 24.59 14.94 -19.67
CA MET A 1 23.83 14.70 -18.42
C MET A 1 22.56 13.97 -18.79
N MET A 2 22.40 12.71 -18.39
CA MET A 2 21.16 11.96 -18.61
C MET A 2 20.10 12.51 -17.65
N SER A 3 18.98 12.97 -18.17
CA SER A 3 17.80 13.33 -17.38
C SER A 3 17.27 12.07 -16.69
N ASN A 4 17.24 12.08 -15.36
CA ASN A 4 16.54 11.08 -14.55
C ASN A 4 15.03 11.23 -14.78
N LEU A 5 14.49 10.58 -15.82
CA LEU A 5 13.06 10.38 -15.97
C LEU A 5 12.64 9.24 -15.04
N VAL A 6 12.12 9.61 -13.87
CA VAL A 6 11.44 8.66 -12.98
C VAL A 6 10.08 8.32 -13.60
N SER A 7 9.70 7.05 -13.57
CA SER A 7 8.41 6.61 -14.11
C SER A 7 7.27 7.21 -13.28
N LYS A 8 6.18 7.67 -13.91
CA LYS A 8 4.96 8.08 -13.18
C LYS A 8 4.39 6.97 -12.30
N LYS A 9 4.61 5.72 -12.69
CA LYS A 9 4.27 4.57 -11.86
C LYS A 9 5.08 4.56 -10.57
N GLU A 10 6.39 4.77 -10.65
CA GLU A 10 7.28 4.77 -9.49
C GLU A 10 7.00 5.97 -8.58
N GLU A 11 6.78 7.17 -9.16
CA GLU A 11 6.35 8.35 -8.40
C GLU A 11 5.05 8.08 -7.61
N PHE A 12 4.06 7.47 -8.26
CA PHE A 12 2.77 7.18 -7.62
C PHE A 12 2.87 6.09 -6.55
N ILE A 13 3.67 5.04 -6.80
CA ILE A 13 3.94 3.99 -5.79
C ILE A 13 4.55 4.62 -4.55
N LYS A 14 5.55 5.49 -4.73
CA LYS A 14 6.18 6.20 -3.61
C LYS A 14 5.18 7.06 -2.85
N PHE A 15 4.37 7.84 -3.58
CA PHE A 15 3.34 8.66 -2.96
C PHE A 15 2.38 7.82 -2.10
N VAL A 16 1.89 6.69 -2.63
CA VAL A 16 0.97 5.81 -1.89
C VAL A 16 1.64 5.18 -0.66
N SER A 17 2.90 4.75 -0.76
CA SER A 17 3.63 4.22 0.40
C SER A 17 3.86 5.28 1.48
N ASP A 18 4.20 6.51 1.09
CA ASP A 18 4.39 7.64 2.01
C ASP A 18 3.06 7.98 2.72
N VAL A 19 1.94 7.90 2.01
CA VAL A 19 0.60 8.09 2.61
C VAL A 19 0.27 6.97 3.60
N GLN A 20 0.57 5.71 3.29
CA GLN A 20 0.38 4.60 4.24
C GLN A 20 1.18 4.85 5.52
N GLU A 21 2.45 5.22 5.39
CA GLU A 21 3.32 5.51 6.53
C GLU A 21 2.76 6.65 7.37
N HIS A 22 2.39 7.77 6.73
CA HIS A 22 1.80 8.91 7.41
C HIS A 22 0.54 8.54 8.20
N ILE A 23 -0.38 7.78 7.60
CA ILE A 23 -1.60 7.33 8.30
C ILE A 23 -1.24 6.46 9.49
N CYS A 24 -0.33 5.50 9.33
CA CYS A 24 0.08 4.62 10.42
C CYS A 24 0.68 5.40 11.59
N GLU A 25 1.61 6.33 11.31
CA GLU A 25 2.22 7.18 12.34
C GLU A 25 1.17 7.98 13.12
N LYS A 26 0.20 8.58 12.44
CA LYS A 26 -0.86 9.37 13.09
C LYS A 26 -1.80 8.50 13.91
N VAL A 27 -2.18 7.35 13.39
CA VAL A 27 -3.05 6.41 14.10
C VAL A 27 -2.36 5.88 15.35
N GLU A 28 -1.10 5.48 15.28
CA GLU A 28 -0.34 5.03 16.46
C GLU A 28 -0.13 6.14 17.49
N ALA A 29 0.06 7.39 17.06
CA ALA A 29 0.20 8.53 17.96
C ALA A 29 -1.11 8.83 18.69
N ILE A 30 -2.27 8.63 18.04
CA ILE A 30 -3.59 8.78 18.65
C ILE A 30 -3.90 7.61 19.58
N ASP A 31 -3.58 6.37 19.18
CA ASP A 31 -3.83 5.19 20.00
C ASP A 31 -2.94 5.15 21.24
N GLY A 32 -1.65 5.47 21.09
CA GLY A 32 -0.68 5.58 22.17
C GLY A 32 -0.24 4.25 22.81
N THR A 33 -0.86 3.12 22.45
CA THR A 33 -0.58 1.80 23.08
C THR A 33 -0.23 0.71 22.09
N ALA A 34 -1.00 0.60 21.00
CA ALA A 34 -0.79 -0.39 19.95
C ALA A 34 0.03 0.19 18.79
N LYS A 35 0.66 -0.72 18.06
CA LYS A 35 1.50 -0.44 16.89
C LYS A 35 1.06 -1.29 15.71
N PHE A 36 1.27 -0.78 14.50
CA PHE A 36 1.01 -1.57 13.31
C PHE A 36 2.03 -2.70 13.19
N GLN A 37 1.54 -3.92 13.01
CA GLN A 37 2.29 -5.05 12.51
C GLN A 37 2.39 -4.92 10.99
N ILE A 38 3.61 -5.02 10.47
CA ILE A 38 3.91 -4.84 9.05
C ILE A 38 4.15 -6.21 8.43
N ASP A 39 3.43 -6.49 7.35
CA ASP A 39 3.59 -7.65 6.50
C ASP A 39 3.80 -7.20 5.05
N ASP A 40 5.07 -7.10 4.68
CA ASP A 40 5.48 -6.83 3.31
C ASP A 40 5.55 -8.14 2.54
N TRP A 41 4.83 -8.19 1.42
CA TRP A 41 4.66 -9.43 0.67
C TRP A 41 4.88 -9.22 -0.82
N THR A 42 5.23 -10.32 -1.48
CA THR A 42 5.31 -10.44 -2.93
C THR A 42 4.60 -11.73 -3.33
N ARG A 43 3.98 -11.73 -4.51
CA ARG A 43 3.27 -12.89 -5.05
C ARG A 43 4.07 -13.52 -6.18
N ASP A 44 3.95 -14.83 -6.35
CA ASP A 44 4.40 -15.54 -7.56
C ASP A 44 3.71 -14.95 -8.81
N GLY A 45 4.53 -14.46 -9.75
CA GLY A 45 4.09 -13.70 -10.92
C GLY A 45 4.21 -12.20 -10.71
N PHE A 46 3.12 -11.45 -10.92
CA PHE A 46 3.11 -10.00 -10.78
C PHE A 46 2.37 -9.57 -9.52
N GLY A 47 3.09 -8.81 -8.68
CA GLY A 47 2.52 -7.97 -7.66
C GLY A 47 3.21 -8.07 -6.31
N TYR A 48 3.19 -6.97 -5.59
CA TYR A 48 3.71 -6.87 -4.22
C TYR A 48 2.90 -5.82 -3.45
N GLY A 49 3.07 -5.75 -2.15
CA GLY A 49 2.39 -4.77 -1.33
C GLY A 49 2.90 -4.76 0.10
N SER A 50 2.32 -3.88 0.88
CA SER A 50 2.55 -3.79 2.32
C SER A 50 1.20 -3.79 3.02
N THR A 51 0.98 -4.80 3.86
CA THR A 51 -0.19 -4.92 4.72
C THR A 51 0.21 -4.43 6.10
N ARG A 52 -0.51 -3.47 6.67
CA ARG A 52 -0.24 -3.00 8.03
C ARG A 52 -1.49 -3.13 8.89
N VAL A 53 -1.41 -3.89 9.98
CA VAL A 53 -2.54 -4.16 10.88
C VAL A 53 -2.22 -3.71 12.30
N ILE A 54 -3.09 -2.90 12.89
CA ILE A 54 -3.08 -2.57 14.31
C ILE A 54 -4.24 -3.32 14.98
N SER A 55 -4.04 -3.82 16.19
CA SER A 55 -5.06 -4.54 16.96
C SER A 55 -4.81 -4.36 18.45
N ASP A 56 -5.86 -4.53 19.25
CA ASP A 56 -5.84 -4.47 20.71
C ASP A 56 -5.31 -3.14 21.25
N GLY A 57 -5.62 -2.04 20.55
CA GLY A 57 -5.27 -0.67 20.95
C GLY A 57 -6.26 -0.07 21.95
N ALA A 58 -5.81 0.93 22.70
CA ALA A 58 -6.62 1.65 23.68
C ALA A 58 -7.72 2.52 23.03
N VAL A 59 -7.53 2.94 21.78
CA VAL A 59 -8.50 3.74 21.01
C VAL A 59 -8.99 2.97 19.79
N ILE A 60 -8.07 2.30 19.09
CA ILE A 60 -8.38 1.52 17.89
C ILE A 60 -8.37 0.03 18.25
N GLU A 61 -9.56 -0.55 18.41
CA GLU A 61 -9.71 -1.99 18.67
C GLU A 61 -9.05 -2.82 17.55
N LYS A 62 -9.26 -2.44 16.29
CA LYS A 62 -8.63 -3.07 15.12
C LYS A 62 -8.64 -2.14 13.91
N GLY A 63 -7.54 -2.12 13.14
CA GLY A 63 -7.42 -1.30 11.94
C GLY A 63 -6.42 -1.87 10.93
N GLY A 64 -6.54 -1.46 9.67
CA GLY A 64 -5.63 -1.87 8.61
C GLY A 64 -5.40 -0.76 7.59
N VAL A 65 -4.15 -0.59 7.16
CA VAL A 65 -3.76 0.37 6.11
C VAL A 65 -2.88 -0.38 5.12
N ASN A 66 -3.38 -0.61 3.91
CA ASN A 66 -2.73 -1.51 2.95
C ASN A 66 -2.54 -0.81 1.61
N TYR A 67 -1.44 -1.14 0.92
CA TYR A 67 -1.32 -0.84 -0.50
C TYR A 67 -0.83 -2.07 -1.26
N SER A 68 -1.14 -2.10 -2.56
CA SER A 68 -0.70 -3.16 -3.46
C SER A 68 -0.32 -2.55 -4.80
N VAL A 69 0.77 -3.05 -5.37
CA VAL A 69 1.22 -2.76 -6.72
C VAL A 69 0.98 -4.02 -7.53
N VAL A 70 -0.09 -4.02 -8.34
CA VAL A 70 -0.45 -5.16 -9.18
C VAL A 70 -0.14 -4.85 -10.65
N GLY A 71 0.18 -5.89 -11.41
CA GLY A 71 0.44 -5.79 -12.84
C GLY A 71 0.06 -7.09 -13.54
N GLY A 72 0.07 -7.04 -14.87
CA GLY A 72 -0.29 -8.17 -15.72
C GLY A 72 -1.29 -7.77 -16.79
N GLU A 73 -1.68 -8.74 -17.60
CA GLU A 73 -2.69 -8.53 -18.62
C GLU A 73 -4.05 -8.27 -17.97
N LEU A 74 -4.78 -7.31 -18.53
CA LEU A 74 -6.15 -7.06 -18.12
C LEU A 74 -6.99 -8.32 -18.43
N PRO A 75 -7.80 -8.85 -17.50
CA PRO A 75 -8.71 -9.95 -17.79
C PRO A 75 -9.59 -9.67 -19.01
N LYS A 76 -9.83 -10.68 -19.87
CA LYS A 76 -10.62 -10.52 -21.12
C LYS A 76 -11.98 -9.84 -20.90
N ALA A 77 -12.69 -10.24 -19.84
CA ALA A 77 -13.99 -9.67 -19.48
C ALA A 77 -13.95 -8.17 -19.12
N LEU A 78 -12.77 -7.62 -18.82
CA LEU A 78 -12.55 -6.19 -18.61
C LEU A 78 -12.08 -5.51 -19.90
N GLN A 79 -11.37 -6.19 -20.79
CA GLN A 79 -10.95 -5.64 -22.10
C GLN A 79 -12.17 -5.28 -22.95
N GLU A 80 -13.18 -6.16 -23.01
CA GLU A 80 -14.43 -5.95 -23.76
C GLU A 80 -15.25 -4.74 -23.29
N LYS A 81 -14.95 -4.16 -22.12
CA LYS A 81 -15.64 -2.95 -21.60
C LYS A 81 -14.99 -1.63 -22.04
N PHE A 82 -13.82 -1.70 -22.66
CA PHE A 82 -13.06 -0.54 -23.12
C PHE A 82 -12.93 -0.48 -24.65
N GLU A 83 -13.62 -1.38 -25.36
CA GLU A 83 -13.91 -1.30 -26.80
C GLU A 83 -15.27 -0.63 -27.04
#